data_AF-A0A6H1WZ27-F1
#
_entry.id   AF-A0A6H1WZ27-F1
#
_cell.length_a   1.000
_cell.length_b   1.000
_cell.length_c   1.000
_cell.angle_alpha   90.00
_cell.angle_beta   90.00
_cell.angle_gamma   90.00
#
_symmetry.space_group_name_H-M   'P 1'
#
loop_
_entity.id
_entity.type
_entity.pdbx_description
1 polymer ?
#
loop_
_entity_poly.entity_id
_entity_poly.type
_entity_poly.pdbx_seq_one_letter_code
_entity_poly.pdbx_strand_id
1 'polypeptide(L)'
;MAADKIICHCKQVSYLDIRKAMIKGARTLDEIKEMTGAATGCGRCAGEVEKILASVCGCKGVSLETVVNAVNNGANTTDAVAEETGAGSCCGRCKVLVENVIELKR
;
A
#
# COMPACT_ATOMS: atom_id res chain seq x y z
N MET A 1 6.29 -20.56 -0.01
CA MET A 1 6.38 -19.32 -0.81
C MET A 1 5.00 -18.69 -0.87
N ALA A 2 4.85 -17.43 -0.48
CA ALA A 2 3.53 -16.77 -0.52
C ALA A 2 3.08 -16.69 -1.98
N ALA A 3 1.89 -17.26 -2.26
CA ALA A 3 1.33 -17.35 -3.59
C ALA A 3 1.32 -15.98 -4.26
N ASP A 4 1.94 -15.89 -5.44
CA ASP A 4 1.87 -14.75 -6.32
C ASP A 4 0.44 -14.64 -6.83
N LYS A 5 -0.43 -13.98 -6.05
CA LYS A 5 -1.84 -13.80 -6.41
C LYS A 5 -1.88 -12.79 -7.54
N ILE A 6 -2.17 -13.25 -8.76
CA ILE A 6 -2.43 -12.38 -9.91
C ILE A 6 -3.71 -11.58 -9.63
N ILE A 7 -3.59 -10.26 -9.67
CA ILE A 7 -4.73 -9.34 -9.46
C ILE A 7 -5.28 -8.88 -10.80
N CYS A 8 -4.40 -8.61 -11.78
CA CYS A 8 -4.81 -8.25 -13.13
C CYS A 8 -4.37 -9.32 -14.14
N HIS A 9 -5.30 -10.12 -14.66
CA HIS A 9 -4.99 -11.11 -15.70
C HIS A 9 -4.69 -10.48 -17.07
N CYS A 10 -5.25 -9.31 -17.38
CA CYS A 10 -5.05 -8.65 -18.68
C CYS A 10 -3.61 -8.15 -18.87
N LYS A 11 -2.98 -7.67 -17.80
CA LYS A 11 -1.62 -7.13 -17.81
C LYS A 11 -0.64 -7.99 -17.00
N GLN A 12 -1.09 -9.16 -16.54
CA GLN A 12 -0.33 -10.09 -15.70
C GLN A 12 0.29 -9.40 -14.47
N VAL A 13 -0.48 -8.51 -13.82
CA VAL A 13 0.00 -7.78 -12.64
C VAL A 13 -0.28 -8.60 -11.39
N SER A 14 0.77 -8.88 -10.64
CA SER A 14 0.70 -9.61 -9.37
C SER A 14 0.41 -8.68 -8.19
N TYR A 15 -0.02 -9.28 -7.08
CA TYR A 15 -0.10 -8.60 -5.78
C TYR A 15 1.24 -7.97 -5.36
N LEU A 16 2.35 -8.64 -5.69
CA LEU A 16 3.69 -8.16 -5.39
C LEU A 16 4.04 -6.91 -6.19
N ASP A 17 3.64 -6.83 -7.46
CA ASP A 17 3.85 -5.64 -8.30
C ASP A 17 3.07 -4.44 -7.77
N ILE A 18 1.84 -4.63 -7.32
CA ILE A 18 1.05 -3.57 -6.66
C ILE A 18 1.76 -3.11 -5.40
N ARG A 19 2.22 -4.03 -4.53
CA ARG A 19 2.99 -3.66 -3.33
C ARG A 19 4.28 -2.93 -3.67
N LYS A 20 5.00 -3.32 -4.73
CA LYS A 20 6.20 -2.61 -5.19
C LYS A 20 5.86 -1.20 -5.69
N ALA A 21 4.76 -1.03 -6.40
CA ALA A 21 4.30 0.30 -6.81
C ALA A 21 3.94 1.17 -5.60
N MET A 22 3.30 0.59 -4.58
CA MET A 22 3.05 1.29 -3.30
C MET A 22 4.34 1.68 -2.57
N ILE A 23 5.37 0.83 -2.63
CA ILE A 23 6.72 1.16 -2.12
C ILE A 23 7.36 2.28 -2.94
N LYS A 24 7.07 2.39 -4.24
CA LYS A 24 7.55 3.51 -5.06
C LYS A 24 6.78 4.82 -4.84
N GLY A 25 5.72 4.79 -4.03
CA GLY A 25 4.91 5.96 -3.73
C GLY A 25 3.51 5.97 -4.31
N ALA A 26 3.08 4.93 -5.02
CA ALA A 26 1.71 4.86 -5.54
C ALA A 26 0.70 4.74 -4.38
N ARG A 27 -0.16 5.75 -4.20
CA ARG A 27 -1.19 5.75 -3.15
C ARG A 27 -2.60 5.78 -3.69
N THR A 28 -2.74 6.10 -4.97
CA THR A 28 -4.03 6.16 -5.64
C THR A 28 -4.15 5.08 -6.72
N LEU A 29 -5.40 4.75 -7.07
CA LEU A 29 -5.68 3.90 -8.22
C LEU A 29 -5.04 4.41 -9.51
N ASP A 30 -4.96 5.72 -9.66
CA ASP A 30 -4.41 6.36 -10.85
C ASP A 30 -2.90 6.11 -10.96
N GLU A 31 -2.16 6.35 -9.88
CA GLU A 31 -0.73 6.06 -9.84
C GLU A 31 -0.41 4.56 -10.01
N ILE A 32 -1.25 3.68 -9.46
CA ILE A 32 -1.11 2.23 -9.70
C ILE A 32 -1.38 1.89 -11.17
N LYS A 33 -2.36 2.52 -11.82
CA LYS A 33 -2.61 2.35 -13.26
C LYS A 33 -1.41 2.82 -14.07
N GLU A 34 -0.82 3.96 -13.73
CA GLU A 34 0.35 4.48 -14.43
C GLU A 34 1.60 3.61 -14.23
N MET A 35 1.85 3.15 -13.00
CA MET A 35 3.04 2.33 -12.71
C MET A 35 2.93 0.87 -13.14
N THR A 36 1.76 0.26 -12.97
CA THR A 36 1.59 -1.20 -13.19
C THR A 36 0.70 -1.52 -14.39
N GLY A 37 -0.07 -0.56 -14.90
CA GLY A 37 -1.07 -0.81 -15.95
C GLY A 37 -2.29 -1.59 -15.47
N ALA A 38 -2.40 -1.95 -14.19
CA ALA A 38 -3.61 -2.58 -13.64
C ALA A 38 -4.83 -1.66 -13.87
N ALA A 39 -6.01 -2.24 -14.09
CA ALA A 39 -7.27 -1.52 -14.36
C ALA A 39 -7.36 -0.69 -15.67
N THR A 40 -6.32 -0.63 -16.52
CA THR A 40 -6.37 0.07 -17.83
C THR A 40 -7.02 -0.74 -18.96
N GLY A 41 -7.18 -2.06 -18.77
CA GLY A 41 -7.80 -2.96 -19.75
C GLY A 41 -9.31 -3.13 -19.51
N CYS A 42 -9.68 -4.22 -18.84
CA CYS A 42 -11.08 -4.56 -18.59
C CYS A 42 -11.68 -3.92 -17.32
N GLY A 43 -10.89 -3.18 -16.54
CA GLY A 43 -11.33 -2.52 -15.30
C GLY A 43 -11.72 -3.43 -14.13
N ARG A 44 -11.95 -4.73 -14.33
CA ARG A 44 -12.43 -5.68 -13.30
C ARG A 44 -11.54 -5.78 -12.06
N CYS A 45 -10.24 -5.56 -12.21
CA CYS A 45 -9.30 -5.63 -11.09
C CYS A 45 -9.25 -4.35 -10.24
N ALA A 46 -9.88 -3.25 -10.67
CA ALA A 46 -9.83 -1.96 -9.95
C ALA A 46 -10.29 -2.10 -8.49
N GLY A 47 -11.43 -2.75 -8.25
CA GLY A 47 -11.94 -2.93 -6.88
C GLY A 47 -11.05 -3.80 -5.98
N GLU A 48 -10.34 -4.78 -6.54
CA GLU A 48 -9.36 -5.55 -5.75
C GLU A 48 -8.10 -4.72 -5.46
N VAL A 49 -7.65 -3.91 -6.43
CA VAL A 49 -6.53 -2.98 -6.22
C VAL A 49 -6.87 -1.95 -5.13
N GLU A 50 -8.08 -1.40 -5.11
CA GLU A 50 -8.55 -0.49 -4.06
C GLU A 50 -8.51 -1.13 -2.68
N LYS A 51 -8.96 -2.38 -2.54
CA LYS A 51 -8.87 -3.10 -1.26
C LYS A 51 -7.42 -3.30 -0.81
N ILE A 52 -6.51 -3.55 -1.75
CA ILE A 52 -5.08 -3.69 -1.45
C ILE A 52 -4.50 -2.35 -1.02
N LEU A 53 -4.85 -1.26 -1.71
CA LEU A 53 -4.44 0.10 -1.37
C LEU A 53 -4.98 0.52 0.00
N ALA A 54 -6.22 0.17 0.31
CA ALA A 54 -6.87 0.47 1.58
C ALA A 54 -6.19 -0.24 2.76
N SER A 55 -5.48 -1.35 2.54
CA SER A 55 -4.84 -2.16 3.59
C SER A 55 -3.31 -2.07 3.54
N VAL A 56 -2.70 -1.25 4.40
CA VAL A 56 -1.25 -1.03 4.46
C VAL A 56 -0.54 -2.18 5.18
N CYS A 57 -1.03 -2.58 6.35
CA CYS A 57 -0.46 -3.65 7.16
C CYS A 57 -1.41 -4.85 7.26
N GLY A 58 -1.08 -5.96 6.60
CA GLY A 58 -1.85 -7.20 6.72
C GLY A 58 -1.71 -7.89 8.09
N CYS A 59 -0.65 -7.57 8.86
CA CYS A 59 -0.40 -8.18 10.18
C CYS A 59 -1.34 -7.62 11.27
N LYS A 60 -1.72 -6.33 11.17
CA LYS A 60 -2.57 -5.63 12.15
C LYS A 60 -3.87 -5.09 11.54
N GLY A 61 -4.11 -5.30 10.24
CA GLY A 61 -5.28 -4.78 9.54
C GLY A 61 -5.32 -3.25 9.49
N VAL A 62 -4.15 -2.61 9.40
CA VAL A 62 -4.05 -1.14 9.44
C VAL A 62 -4.44 -0.59 8.08
N SER A 63 -5.45 0.29 8.09
CA SER A 63 -5.93 0.98 6.91
C SER A 63 -5.04 2.15 6.53
N LEU A 64 -5.04 2.52 5.25
CA LEU A 64 -4.34 3.72 4.76
C LEU A 64 -4.76 4.97 5.56
N GLU A 65 -6.06 5.12 5.82
CA GLU A 65 -6.60 6.27 6.55
C GLU A 65 -5.99 6.43 7.94
N THR A 66 -5.77 5.33 8.66
CA THR A 66 -5.11 5.34 9.97
C THR A 66 -3.68 5.86 9.88
N VAL A 67 -2.95 5.46 8.83
CA VAL A 67 -1.57 5.92 8.60
C VAL A 67 -1.53 7.40 8.21
N VAL A 68 -2.47 7.84 7.35
CA VAL A 68 -2.61 9.25 6.98
C VAL A 68 -2.96 10.10 8.20
N ASN A 69 -3.86 9.62 9.07
CA ASN A 69 -4.23 10.34 10.29
C ASN A 69 -3.04 10.48 11.25
N ALA A 70 -2.25 9.41 11.44
CA ALA A 70 -1.03 9.48 12.25
C ALA A 70 0.00 10.49 11.68
N VAL A 71 0.19 10.50 10.36
CA VAL A 71 1.07 11.49 9.72
C VAL A 71 0.52 12.92 9.90
N ASN A 72 -0.80 13.12 9.81
CA ASN A 72 -1.42 14.43 10.10
C ASN A 72 -1.32 14.83 11.58
N ASN A 73 -1.33 13.88 12.50
CA ASN A 73 -1.06 14.10 13.93
C ASN A 73 0.42 14.46 14.21
N GLY A 74 1.30 14.38 13.20
CA GLY A 74 2.70 14.74 13.32
C GLY A 74 3.66 13.55 13.48
N ALA A 75 3.18 12.32 13.27
CA ALA A 75 4.03 11.14 13.23
C ALA A 75 4.92 11.14 11.96
N ASN A 76 6.06 11.84 12.04
CA ASN A 76 7.03 11.95 10.95
C ASN A 76 8.15 10.90 11.02
N THR A 77 8.01 9.88 11.87
CA THR A 77 9.01 8.82 12.04
C THR A 77 8.32 7.46 11.99
N THR A 78 9.04 6.46 11.51
CA THR A 78 8.53 5.08 11.47
C THR A 78 8.13 4.56 12.84
N ASP A 79 8.80 5.04 13.89
CA ASP A 79 8.53 4.70 15.28
C ASP A 79 7.20 5.31 15.76
N ALA A 80 6.99 6.62 15.54
CA ALA A 80 5.74 7.29 15.90
C ALA A 80 4.53 6.70 15.15
N VAL A 81 4.69 6.41 13.84
CA VAL A 81 3.62 5.76 13.07
C VAL A 81 3.39 4.33 13.57
N ALA A 82 4.43 3.61 13.99
CA ALA A 82 4.28 2.27 14.55
C ALA A 82 3.60 2.28 15.93
N GLU A 83 3.79 3.31 16.75
CA GLU A 83 3.08 3.49 18.02
C GLU A 83 1.60 3.86 17.80
N GLU A 84 1.31 4.83 16.93
CA GLU A 84 -0.09 5.24 16.69
C GLU A 84 -0.90 4.18 15.94
N THR A 85 -0.31 3.57 14.92
CA THR A 85 -1.07 2.73 13.97
C THR A 85 -0.77 1.25 14.10
N GLY A 86 0.32 0.87 14.78
CA GLY A 86 0.79 -0.51 14.80
C GLY A 86 1.39 -1.00 13.47
N ALA A 87 1.50 -0.14 12.45
CA ALA A 87 2.16 -0.46 11.20
C ALA A 87 3.69 -0.46 11.39
N GLY A 88 4.32 -1.63 11.31
CA GLY A 88 5.78 -1.79 11.42
C GLY A 88 6.25 -2.47 12.70
N SER A 89 5.48 -2.38 13.79
CA SER A 89 5.86 -2.95 15.11
C SER A 89 5.79 -4.47 15.21
N CYS A 90 5.05 -5.14 14.31
CA CYS A 90 4.83 -6.58 14.39
C CYS A 90 5.77 -7.41 13.50
N CYS A 91 5.85 -7.09 12.20
CA CYS A 91 6.48 -7.96 11.21
C CYS A 91 7.55 -7.27 10.35
N GLY A 92 7.83 -5.98 10.56
CA GLY A 92 8.88 -5.19 9.89
C GLY A 92 8.68 -4.94 8.38
N ARG A 93 7.87 -5.74 7.69
CA ARG A 93 7.68 -5.69 6.22
C ARG A 93 7.02 -4.41 5.71
N CYS A 94 6.20 -3.78 6.55
CA CYS A 94 5.52 -2.51 6.20
C CYS A 94 6.37 -1.28 6.54
N LYS A 95 7.56 -1.41 7.13
CA LYS A 95 8.41 -0.26 7.50
C LYS A 95 8.74 0.60 6.28
N VAL A 96 9.20 -0.05 5.19
CA VAL A 96 9.50 0.64 3.93
C VAL A 96 8.26 1.34 3.35
N LEU A 97 7.08 0.73 3.46
CA LEU A 97 5.83 1.36 3.01
C LEU A 97 5.48 2.59 3.86
N VAL A 98 5.71 2.55 5.16
CA VAL A 98 5.46 3.66 6.10
C VAL A 98 6.46 4.79 5.87
N GLU A 99 7.75 4.50 5.66
CA GLU A 99 8.77 5.49 5.30
C GLU A 99 8.32 6.28 4.07
N ASN A 100 7.85 5.59 3.03
CA ASN A 100 7.32 6.27 1.84
C ASN A 100 6.08 7.14 2.12
N VAL A 101 5.20 6.78 3.07
CA VAL A 101 4.08 7.67 3.46
C VAL A 101 4.60 8.93 4.11
N ILE A 102 5.56 8.78 5.02
CA ILE A 102 6.17 9.89 5.74
C ILE A 102 6.89 10.83 4.77
N GLU A 103 7.64 10.28 3.81
CA GLU A 103 8.37 11.05 2.80
C GLU A 103 7.44 11.81 1.85
N LEU A 104 6.33 11.20 1.44
CA LEU A 104 5.36 11.81 0.53
C LEU A 104 4.34 12.69 1.24
N LYS A 105 4.22 12.59 2.58
CA LYS A 105 3.17 13.22 3.42
C LYS A 105 1.76 12.98 2.89
N ARG A 106 1.50 11.82 2.29
CA ARG A 106 0.26 11.46 1.59
C ARG A 106 -0.04 9.97 1.72
#